data_AF-A0A7X7IUY2-F1
#
_entry.id   AF-A0A7X7IUY2-F1
#
_cell.length_a   1.000
_cell.length_b   1.000
_cell.length_c   1.000
_cell.angle_alpha   90.00
_cell.angle_beta   90.00
_cell.angle_gamma   90.00
#
_symmetry.space_group_name_H-M   'P 1'
#
loop_
_entity.id
_entity.type
_entity.pdbx_description
1 polymer ?
#
loop_
_entity_poly.entity_id
_entity_poly.type
_entity_poly.pdbx_seq_one_letter_code
_entity_poly.pdbx_strand_id
1 'polypeptide(L)'
;YDAERQLQGLSLAKQGKKWRGSAFYSVNDMGQGHTWAGPKVFRIRCMFPNVPKTELAGGLFPAFWSYGMEFINWRTSNRIECDWFEFDGHNPRWYNGLSTHYHYTHVKSIFAKQTESYQRYKLYGGELTEEKSKIPGGVYFWDGQFHTWEFVIDEDMTYVNVTIPDGAGGDRWVEICRGGTAPTYLERLDLQLDYALKAKQGVPKDDARQDFVVDWVEVLQKTAAVEAVPSPFTARPTLAGDMKAGGTVTCTPNVRGVTDLRYYWFADGYPLTYGADASYTLAAADAGKTIRCLVKAVGALDMPEAWTEGVRVAGAAK
;
A
#
# COMPACT_ATOMS: atom_id res chain seq x y z
N TYR A 1 -9.82 -14.14 -2.56
CA TYR A 1 -10.91 -13.15 -2.53
C TYR A 1 -12.21 -13.85 -2.21
N ASP A 2 -12.89 -13.42 -1.16
CA ASP A 2 -14.28 -13.79 -0.85
C ASP A 2 -15.18 -12.74 -1.52
N ALA A 3 -15.85 -13.13 -2.61
CA ALA A 3 -16.66 -12.21 -3.39
C ALA A 3 -17.98 -11.82 -2.70
N GLU A 4 -18.50 -12.67 -1.81
CA GLU A 4 -19.76 -12.41 -1.10
C GLU A 4 -19.54 -11.37 0.00
N ARG A 5 -18.45 -11.52 0.75
CA ARG A 5 -18.08 -10.60 1.84
C ARG A 5 -17.25 -9.42 1.37
N GLN A 6 -16.77 -9.47 0.13
CA GLN A 6 -15.81 -8.54 -0.46
C GLN A 6 -14.49 -8.42 0.31
N LEU A 7 -14.02 -9.53 0.91
CA LEU A 7 -12.81 -9.56 1.72
C LEU A 7 -11.66 -10.26 1.00
N GLN A 8 -10.44 -9.75 1.16
CA GLN A 8 -9.22 -10.37 0.65
C GLN A 8 -8.44 -11.07 1.77
N GLY A 9 -8.36 -12.39 1.73
CA GLY A 9 -7.50 -13.17 2.64
C GLY A 9 -6.08 -13.35 2.10
N LEU A 10 -5.08 -13.11 2.94
CA LEU A 10 -3.70 -13.53 2.77
C LEU A 10 -3.44 -14.70 3.72
N SER A 11 -3.31 -15.89 3.15
CA SER A 11 -3.25 -17.13 3.92
C SER A 11 -1.84 -17.63 4.12
N LEU A 12 -1.55 -18.01 5.36
CA LEU A 12 -0.42 -18.82 5.74
C LEU A 12 -0.93 -20.24 6.05
N ALA A 13 -0.56 -21.21 5.21
CA ALA A 13 -1.05 -22.58 5.33
C ALA A 13 0.05 -23.61 5.08
N LYS A 14 -0.07 -24.77 5.70
CA LYS A 14 0.81 -25.90 5.42
C LYS A 14 0.38 -26.59 4.13
N GLN A 15 1.34 -26.83 3.25
CA GLN A 15 1.20 -27.60 2.01
C GLN A 15 2.28 -28.69 1.99
N GLY A 16 1.86 -29.92 2.31
CA GLY A 16 2.77 -31.04 2.52
C GLY A 16 3.76 -30.76 3.63
N LYS A 17 5.06 -30.76 3.32
CA LYS A 17 6.13 -30.52 4.31
C LYS A 17 6.51 -29.05 4.48
N LYS A 18 5.91 -28.13 3.71
CA LYS A 18 6.28 -26.71 3.69
C LYS A 18 5.11 -25.85 4.12
N TRP A 19 5.41 -24.74 4.79
CA TRP A 19 4.47 -23.64 4.95
C TRP A 19 4.53 -22.72 3.73
N ARG A 20 3.38 -22.20 3.32
CA ARG A 20 3.25 -21.22 2.24
C ARG A 20 2.53 -20.00 2.79
N GLY A 21 3.18 -18.84 2.71
CA GLY A 21 2.56 -17.54 2.95
C GLY A 21 2.03 -16.96 1.64
N SER A 22 1.09 -16.03 1.77
CA SER A 22 0.55 -15.25 0.66
C SER A 22 1.07 -13.82 0.76
N ALA A 23 1.24 -13.17 -0.38
CA ALA A 23 1.60 -11.77 -0.46
C ALA A 23 0.79 -11.07 -1.56
N PHE A 24 0.59 -9.76 -1.39
CA PHE A 24 -0.02 -8.85 -2.35
C PHE A 24 0.90 -7.66 -2.55
N TYR A 25 0.97 -7.18 -3.79
CA TYR A 25 1.83 -6.07 -4.21
C TYR A 25 1.01 -5.13 -5.09
N SER A 26 1.17 -3.81 -4.93
CA SER A 26 0.56 -2.83 -5.84
C SER A 26 1.29 -2.70 -7.19
N VAL A 27 2.40 -3.44 -7.34
CA VAL A 27 3.24 -3.52 -8.54
C VAL A 27 3.47 -4.97 -8.94
N ASN A 28 3.79 -5.19 -10.21
CA ASN A 28 4.24 -6.50 -10.72
C ASN A 28 5.73 -6.73 -10.42
N ASP A 29 6.25 -7.92 -10.76
CA ASP A 29 7.65 -8.31 -10.56
C ASP A 29 8.67 -7.42 -11.31
N MET A 30 8.21 -6.56 -12.21
CA MET A 30 9.04 -5.56 -12.90
C MET A 30 9.00 -4.19 -12.22
N GLY A 31 8.32 -4.06 -11.07
CA GLY A 31 8.11 -2.80 -10.36
C GLY A 31 7.11 -1.87 -11.05
N GLN A 32 6.31 -2.38 -12.01
CA GLN A 32 5.30 -1.59 -12.71
C GLN A 32 3.94 -1.78 -12.05
N GLY A 33 3.27 -0.68 -11.74
CA GLY A 33 1.96 -0.67 -11.10
C GLY A 33 1.72 0.67 -10.41
N HIS A 34 1.04 0.62 -9.27
CA HIS A 34 0.72 1.80 -8.48
C HIS A 34 1.78 2.06 -7.41
N THR A 35 2.24 3.31 -7.35
CA THR A 35 3.29 3.79 -6.45
C THR A 35 3.00 5.24 -6.09
N TRP A 36 3.41 5.69 -4.90
CA TRP A 36 3.08 7.02 -4.39
C TRP A 36 4.31 7.71 -3.79
N ALA A 37 4.58 8.93 -4.26
CA ALA A 37 5.67 9.78 -3.78
C ALA A 37 5.12 10.97 -2.96
N GLY A 38 5.98 11.56 -2.13
CA GLY A 38 5.66 12.73 -1.31
C GLY A 38 4.68 12.43 -0.18
N PRO A 39 4.02 13.49 0.35
CA PRO A 39 2.98 13.38 1.36
C PRO A 39 1.81 12.50 0.92
N LYS A 40 1.42 11.57 1.79
CA LYS A 40 0.42 10.56 1.52
C LYS A 40 -0.16 10.00 2.80
N VAL A 41 -1.36 9.45 2.71
CA VAL A 41 -1.94 8.63 3.78
C VAL A 41 -2.09 7.22 3.24
N PHE A 42 -1.57 6.24 3.97
CA PHE A 42 -1.91 4.85 3.76
C PHE A 42 -2.86 4.39 4.85
N ARG A 43 -3.97 3.78 4.45
CA ARG A 43 -4.91 3.13 5.38
C ARG A 43 -5.14 1.70 4.96
N ILE A 44 -5.26 0.84 5.96
CA ILE A 44 -5.67 -0.54 5.78
C ILE A 44 -6.63 -0.92 6.88
N ARG A 45 -7.79 -1.45 6.50
CA ARG A 45 -8.70 -2.12 7.42
C ARG A 45 -8.50 -3.62 7.33
N CYS A 46 -8.09 -4.22 8.43
CA CYS A 46 -7.74 -5.63 8.46
C CYS A 46 -7.97 -6.30 9.81
N MET A 47 -7.93 -7.63 9.79
CA MET A 47 -8.15 -8.52 10.92
C MET A 47 -7.17 -9.69 10.86
N PHE A 48 -6.59 -10.05 12.00
CA PHE A 48 -5.91 -11.34 12.19
C PHE A 48 -6.83 -12.32 12.93
N PRO A 49 -6.55 -13.63 12.91
CA PRO A 49 -7.42 -14.62 13.53
C PRO A 49 -7.48 -14.41 15.06
N ASN A 50 -8.63 -14.73 15.66
CA ASN A 50 -8.76 -14.75 17.12
C ASN A 50 -7.98 -15.95 17.69
N VAL A 51 -6.81 -15.68 18.25
CA VAL A 51 -5.92 -16.69 18.84
C VAL A 51 -5.49 -16.18 20.21
N PRO A 52 -5.65 -16.94 21.30
CA PRO A 52 -5.12 -16.54 22.59
C PRO A 52 -3.58 -16.44 22.59
N LYS A 53 -3.01 -15.49 23.34
CA LYS A 53 -1.54 -15.33 23.45
C LYS A 53 -0.80 -16.62 23.81
N THR A 54 -1.40 -17.50 24.63
CA THR A 54 -0.84 -18.78 25.05
C THR A 54 -0.77 -19.84 23.95
N GLU A 55 -1.47 -19.61 22.84
CA GLU A 55 -1.57 -20.53 21.71
C GLU A 55 -0.97 -19.96 20.43
N LEU A 56 -0.67 -18.67 20.43
CA LEU A 56 -0.11 -17.98 19.28
C LEU A 56 1.29 -18.52 18.93
N ALA A 57 1.46 -18.90 17.68
CA ALA A 57 2.75 -19.37 17.20
C ALA A 57 3.75 -18.22 17.10
N GLY A 58 4.91 -18.37 17.75
CA GLY A 58 5.93 -17.32 17.83
C GLY A 58 6.48 -16.86 16.48
N GLY A 59 6.41 -17.71 15.45
CA GLY A 59 6.92 -17.38 14.12
C GLY A 59 5.97 -16.56 13.24
N LEU A 60 4.72 -16.30 13.65
CA LEU A 60 3.78 -15.54 12.84
C LEU A 60 4.28 -14.12 12.60
N PHE A 61 4.24 -13.65 11.36
CA PHE A 61 4.83 -12.37 10.99
C PHE A 61 4.03 -11.69 9.87
N PRO A 62 2.82 -11.14 10.17
CA PRO A 62 2.07 -10.35 9.21
C PRO A 62 2.65 -8.93 9.09
N ALA A 63 2.70 -8.41 7.87
CA ALA A 63 3.28 -7.11 7.59
C ALA A 63 2.48 -6.31 6.57
N PHE A 64 2.51 -4.99 6.72
CA PHE A 64 2.12 -4.00 5.73
C PHE A 64 3.29 -3.07 5.53
N TRP A 65 3.83 -3.03 4.33
CA TRP A 65 5.15 -2.46 4.06
C TRP A 65 5.28 -2.01 2.61
N SER A 66 6.42 -1.47 2.25
CA SER A 66 6.71 -0.93 0.93
C SER A 66 8.17 -1.12 0.54
N TYR A 67 8.40 -1.18 -0.77
CA TYR A 67 9.67 -0.91 -1.41
C TYR A 67 9.62 0.35 -2.28
N GLY A 68 10.79 0.95 -2.49
CA GLY A 68 11.04 1.89 -3.57
C GLY A 68 10.93 1.23 -4.96
N MET A 69 10.93 2.06 -6.01
CA MET A 69 10.78 1.58 -7.40
C MET A 69 12.05 1.00 -8.02
N GLU A 70 13.09 0.70 -7.22
CA GLU A 70 14.27 0.06 -7.77
C GLU A 70 13.93 -1.33 -8.35
N PHE A 71 14.41 -1.63 -9.55
CA PHE A 71 14.04 -2.85 -10.27
C PHE A 71 14.14 -4.11 -9.38
N ILE A 72 13.00 -4.77 -9.19
CA ILE A 72 12.87 -5.95 -8.30
C ILE A 72 13.77 -7.11 -8.77
N ASN A 73 14.07 -7.20 -10.06
CA ASN A 73 14.92 -8.26 -10.63
C ASN A 73 16.39 -7.85 -10.76
N TRP A 74 16.68 -6.58 -11.04
CA TRP A 74 18.05 -6.08 -11.10
C TRP A 74 18.45 -5.53 -9.73
N ARG A 75 19.06 -6.40 -8.91
CA ARG A 75 19.68 -6.06 -7.61
C ARG A 75 20.95 -5.20 -7.78
N THR A 76 20.87 -4.17 -8.62
CA THR A 76 21.96 -3.29 -9.05
C THR A 76 21.88 -1.90 -8.41
N SER A 77 20.86 -1.64 -7.59
CA SER A 77 20.77 -0.45 -6.73
C SER A 77 20.30 -0.82 -5.31
N ASN A 78 20.62 0.03 -4.33
CA ASN A 78 20.08 -0.10 -2.97
C ASN A 78 18.57 0.02 -3.02
N ARG A 79 17.85 -0.73 -2.17
CA ARG A 79 16.40 -0.63 -2.03
C ARG A 79 16.03 0.00 -0.71
N ILE A 80 15.06 0.90 -0.76
CA ILE A 80 14.44 1.49 0.42
C ILE A 80 13.24 0.61 0.78
N GLU A 81 13.28 0.00 1.95
CA GLU A 81 12.15 -0.66 2.59
C GLU A 81 11.52 0.30 3.58
N CYS A 82 10.20 0.34 3.64
CA CYS A 82 9.46 0.97 4.72
C CYS A 82 8.42 0.00 5.28
N ASP A 83 8.58 -0.38 6.55
CA ASP A 83 7.65 -1.21 7.29
C ASP A 83 6.60 -0.32 7.96
N TRP A 84 5.39 -0.26 7.41
CA TRP A 84 4.31 0.53 8.01
C TRP A 84 3.88 -0.09 9.33
N PHE A 85 3.54 -1.39 9.28
CA PHE A 85 3.52 -2.24 10.46
C PHE A 85 4.18 -3.59 10.17
N GLU A 86 4.86 -4.12 11.18
CA GLU A 86 5.14 -5.54 11.32
C GLU A 86 4.81 -5.96 12.75
N PHE A 87 3.99 -7.02 12.86
CA PHE A 87 3.75 -7.70 14.12
C PHE A 87 4.51 -9.01 14.14
N ASP A 88 4.83 -9.50 15.33
CA ASP A 88 5.42 -10.81 15.50
C ASP A 88 4.66 -11.62 16.54
N GLY A 89 4.49 -12.92 16.27
CA GLY A 89 3.79 -13.82 17.17
C GLY A 89 4.59 -14.15 18.43
N HIS A 90 5.90 -13.87 18.44
CA HIS A 90 6.77 -14.13 19.58
C HIS A 90 6.48 -13.16 20.73
N ASN A 91 6.29 -11.89 20.40
CA ASN A 91 5.74 -10.87 21.26
C ASN A 91 4.55 -10.18 20.58
N PRO A 92 3.32 -10.67 20.77
CA PRO A 92 2.17 -10.19 20.01
C PRO A 92 1.65 -8.80 20.42
N ARG A 93 2.31 -8.15 21.38
CA ARG A 93 2.10 -6.72 21.68
C ARG A 93 3.15 -5.84 21.02
N TRP A 94 4.21 -6.42 20.48
CA TRP A 94 5.28 -5.67 19.84
C TRP A 94 4.81 -5.16 18.49
N TYR A 95 4.98 -3.86 18.31
CA TYR A 95 4.75 -3.16 17.05
C TYR A 95 6.09 -2.63 16.57
N ASN A 96 6.55 -3.11 15.41
CA ASN A 96 7.59 -2.46 14.64
C ASN A 96 6.91 -1.56 13.59
N GLY A 97 7.03 -0.26 13.78
CA GLY A 97 6.21 0.72 13.08
C GLY A 97 7.00 1.84 12.45
N LEU A 98 6.75 2.09 11.17
CA LEU A 98 7.50 3.03 10.34
C LEU A 98 9.00 2.81 10.48
N SER A 99 9.45 1.59 10.22
CA SER A 99 10.87 1.26 10.19
C SER A 99 11.35 1.34 8.75
N THR A 100 12.45 2.05 8.48
CA THR A 100 13.04 2.11 7.15
C THR A 100 14.41 1.45 7.12
N HIS A 101 14.58 0.60 6.12
CA HIS A 101 15.79 -0.17 5.92
C HIS A 101 16.33 0.07 4.51
N TYR A 102 17.66 0.06 4.40
CA TYR A 102 18.32 0.02 3.11
C TYR A 102 18.87 -1.38 2.89
N HIS A 103 18.39 -2.03 1.83
CA HIS A 103 18.94 -3.29 1.35
C HIS A 103 19.98 -3.00 0.29
N TYR A 104 21.22 -3.35 0.59
CA TYR A 104 22.34 -3.10 -0.31
C TYR A 104 22.46 -4.18 -1.38
N THR A 105 22.93 -3.78 -2.55
CA THR A 105 23.16 -4.67 -3.68
C THR A 105 24.18 -5.74 -3.33
N HIS A 106 23.92 -6.98 -3.74
CA HIS A 106 24.93 -8.03 -3.66
C HIS A 106 26.07 -7.80 -4.67
N VAL A 107 25.75 -7.23 -5.84
CA VAL A 107 26.70 -6.92 -6.91
C VAL A 107 27.33 -5.56 -6.64
N LYS A 108 28.64 -5.52 -6.40
CA LYS A 108 29.37 -4.28 -6.03
C LYS A 108 29.86 -3.46 -7.23
N SER A 109 29.70 -3.96 -8.46
CA SER A 109 30.35 -3.42 -9.67
C SER A 109 29.45 -2.57 -10.58
N ILE A 110 28.17 -2.38 -10.22
CA ILE A 110 27.20 -1.62 -11.02
C ILE A 110 26.60 -0.57 -10.10
N PHE A 111 26.64 0.72 -10.47
CA PHE A 111 25.98 1.92 -9.90
C PHE A 111 25.34 1.75 -8.51
N ALA A 112 26.01 1.07 -7.60
CA ALA A 112 25.64 1.01 -6.22
C ALA A 112 25.96 2.42 -5.75
N LYS A 113 24.96 3.14 -5.24
CA LYS A 113 25.22 4.33 -4.43
C LYS A 113 26.09 3.86 -3.25
N GLN A 114 27.40 3.73 -3.40
CA GLN A 114 28.29 3.29 -2.33
C GLN A 114 29.68 3.92 -2.39
N THR A 115 29.85 4.82 -1.43
CA THR A 115 30.96 4.76 -0.48
C THR A 115 30.51 4.65 1.00
N GLU A 116 29.21 4.82 1.34
CA GLU A 116 28.73 4.88 2.74
C GLU A 116 27.38 4.17 2.97
N SER A 117 27.10 3.80 4.24
CA SER A 117 25.81 3.23 4.64
C SER A 117 24.75 4.33 4.80
N TYR A 118 23.58 4.13 4.21
CA TYR A 118 22.42 4.99 4.37
C TYR A 118 21.83 4.92 5.78
N GLN A 119 21.34 6.08 6.25
CA GLN A 119 20.68 6.22 7.55
C GLN A 119 19.34 5.47 7.56
N ARG A 120 19.11 4.70 8.62
CA ARG A 120 17.83 4.05 8.91
C ARG A 120 17.00 4.94 9.83
N TYR A 121 15.69 4.98 9.61
CA TYR A 121 14.76 5.70 10.48
C TYR A 121 13.76 4.73 11.09
N LYS A 122 13.31 5.02 12.30
CA LYS A 122 12.27 4.26 12.98
C LYS A 122 11.44 5.20 13.82
N LEU A 123 10.14 5.29 13.57
CA LEU A 123 9.27 6.10 14.42
C LEU A 123 8.85 5.35 15.67
N TYR A 124 8.55 4.05 15.56
CA TYR A 124 8.11 3.25 16.70
C TYR A 124 8.72 1.85 16.70
N GLY A 125 9.15 1.42 17.88
CA GLY A 125 9.57 0.05 18.13
C GLY A 125 9.37 -0.26 19.61
N GLY A 126 8.34 -1.04 19.92
CA GLY A 126 8.01 -1.34 21.31
C GLY A 126 6.71 -2.09 21.50
N GLU A 127 6.48 -2.53 22.73
CA GLU A 127 5.20 -3.10 23.12
C GLU A 127 4.11 -2.03 23.21
N LEU A 128 2.94 -2.32 22.64
CA LEU A 128 1.71 -1.56 22.78
C LEU A 128 1.00 -1.92 24.10
N THR A 129 1.67 -1.64 25.21
CA THR A 129 1.06 -1.74 26.56
C THR A 129 0.01 -0.65 26.75
N GLU A 130 -0.84 -0.77 27.76
CA GLU A 130 -1.81 0.29 28.11
C GLU A 130 -1.12 1.63 28.35
N GLU A 131 0.00 1.63 29.06
CA GLU A 131 0.78 2.84 29.34
C GLU A 131 1.30 3.50 28.05
N LYS A 132 1.77 2.72 27.08
CA LYS A 132 2.37 3.24 25.85
C LYS A 132 1.34 3.61 24.79
N SER A 133 0.32 2.77 24.62
CA SER A 133 -0.73 2.96 23.60
C SER A 133 -1.87 3.85 24.07
N LYS A 134 -2.01 4.08 25.39
CA LYS A 134 -3.17 4.75 26.01
C LYS A 134 -4.49 4.03 25.72
N ILE A 135 -4.43 2.75 25.40
CA ILE A 135 -5.59 1.87 25.17
C ILE A 135 -5.74 0.96 26.40
N PRO A 136 -6.90 0.96 27.09
CA PRO A 136 -7.14 0.06 28.22
C PRO A 136 -6.84 -1.40 27.86
N GLY A 137 -6.02 -2.09 28.66
CA GLY A 137 -5.55 -3.45 28.39
C GLY A 137 -4.41 -3.58 27.37
N GLY A 138 -3.95 -2.45 26.80
CA GLY A 138 -3.01 -2.39 25.68
C GLY A 138 -3.61 -2.97 24.40
N VAL A 139 -2.77 -3.20 23.40
CA VAL A 139 -3.23 -3.71 22.10
C VAL A 139 -2.76 -5.14 21.85
N TYR A 140 -3.66 -5.96 21.27
CA TYR A 140 -3.42 -7.34 20.90
C TYR A 140 -4.23 -7.64 19.63
N PHE A 141 -3.57 -7.77 18.48
CA PHE A 141 -4.24 -7.80 17.17
C PHE A 141 -4.70 -9.17 16.68
N TRP A 142 -4.37 -10.25 17.41
CA TRP A 142 -4.91 -11.59 17.15
C TRP A 142 -6.22 -11.81 17.93
N ASP A 143 -7.09 -10.81 17.94
CA ASP A 143 -8.36 -10.80 18.67
C ASP A 143 -9.58 -11.14 17.79
N GLY A 144 -9.37 -11.30 16.48
CA GLY A 144 -10.44 -11.55 15.52
C GLY A 144 -11.32 -10.34 15.23
N GLN A 145 -10.81 -9.13 15.46
CA GLN A 145 -11.52 -7.88 15.18
C GLN A 145 -10.87 -7.13 14.01
N PHE A 146 -11.70 -6.37 13.29
CA PHE A 146 -11.19 -5.45 12.28
C PHE A 146 -10.68 -4.18 12.93
N HIS A 147 -9.45 -3.81 12.58
CA HIS A 147 -8.83 -2.56 12.94
C HIS A 147 -8.44 -1.81 11.66
N THR A 148 -8.61 -0.50 11.68
CA THR A 148 -8.10 0.37 10.62
C THR A 148 -6.82 1.00 11.09
N TRP A 149 -5.70 0.66 10.44
CA TRP A 149 -4.44 1.36 10.62
C TRP A 149 -4.36 2.51 9.64
N GLU A 150 -3.89 3.66 10.11
CA GLU A 150 -3.66 4.86 9.32
C GLU A 150 -2.24 5.35 9.54
N PHE A 151 -1.53 5.56 8.45
CA PHE A 151 -0.19 6.12 8.41
C PHE A 151 -0.30 7.45 7.67
N VAL A 152 -0.22 8.56 8.41
CA VAL A 152 -0.25 9.90 7.82
C VAL A 152 1.18 10.39 7.68
N ILE A 153 1.61 10.61 6.43
CA ILE A 153 2.93 11.16 6.09
C ILE A 153 2.69 12.55 5.50
N ASP A 154 3.06 13.59 6.22
CA ASP A 154 3.15 14.96 5.70
C ASP A 154 4.62 15.39 5.54
N GLU A 155 4.86 16.59 5.02
CA GLU A 155 6.23 17.08 4.74
C GLU A 155 7.14 17.11 5.98
N ASP A 156 6.59 17.47 7.14
CA ASP A 156 7.35 17.69 8.38
C ASP A 156 6.95 16.73 9.52
N MET A 157 5.70 16.25 9.52
CA MET A 157 5.14 15.40 10.56
C MET A 157 4.58 14.10 10.01
N THR A 158 4.84 13.02 10.72
CA THR A 158 4.27 11.70 10.47
C THR A 158 3.66 11.15 11.74
N TYR A 159 2.50 10.53 11.64
CA TYR A 159 1.84 9.88 12.77
C TYR A 159 1.07 8.64 12.36
N VAL A 160 0.86 7.75 13.33
CA VAL A 160 0.20 6.47 13.13
C VAL A 160 -1.01 6.38 14.04
N ASN A 161 -2.16 6.09 13.47
CA ASN A 161 -3.41 5.87 14.18
C ASN A 161 -3.92 4.45 13.96
N VAL A 162 -4.71 3.98 14.91
CA VAL A 162 -5.44 2.72 14.79
C VAL A 162 -6.87 2.88 15.32
N THR A 163 -7.85 2.22 14.69
CA THR A 163 -9.17 2.10 15.29
C THR A 163 -9.23 0.97 16.31
N ILE A 164 -9.96 1.18 17.39
CA ILE A 164 -10.37 0.12 18.31
C ILE A 164 -11.89 0.17 18.53
N PRO A 165 -12.54 -0.93 18.92
CA PRO A 165 -13.96 -0.90 19.21
C PRO A 165 -14.29 0.11 20.31
N ASP A 166 -15.41 0.82 20.14
CA ASP A 166 -15.92 1.78 21.12
C ASP A 166 -16.88 1.17 22.16
N GLY A 167 -17.24 -0.11 21.99
CA GLY A 167 -18.20 -0.83 22.83
C GLY A 167 -19.68 -0.60 22.47
N ALA A 168 -19.97 0.31 21.52
CA ALA A 168 -21.29 0.62 20.99
C ALA A 168 -21.52 0.03 19.57
N GLY A 169 -20.61 -0.83 19.11
CA GLY A 169 -20.62 -1.42 17.77
C GLY A 169 -19.94 -0.55 16.71
N GLY A 170 -19.28 0.53 17.13
CA GLY A 170 -18.45 1.38 16.28
C GLY A 170 -16.96 1.27 16.60
N ASP A 171 -16.20 2.12 15.92
CA ASP A 171 -14.75 2.24 16.03
C ASP A 171 -14.40 3.65 16.54
N ARG A 172 -13.39 3.75 17.42
CA ARG A 172 -12.76 5.02 17.79
C ARG A 172 -11.30 5.05 17.38
N TRP A 173 -10.83 6.19 16.90
CA TRP A 173 -9.42 6.40 16.56
C TRP A 173 -8.56 6.61 17.81
N VAL A 174 -7.37 6.03 17.79
CA VAL A 174 -6.32 6.25 18.77
C VAL A 174 -5.00 6.47 18.05
N GLU A 175 -4.30 7.54 18.42
CA GLU A 175 -2.94 7.77 17.95
C GLU A 175 -1.96 6.91 18.73
N ILE A 176 -1.13 6.16 18.01
CA ILE A 176 -0.08 5.30 18.56
C ILE A 176 1.23 6.06 18.73
N CYS A 177 1.61 6.84 17.72
CA CYS A 177 2.84 7.63 17.76
C CYS A 177 2.81 8.77 16.74
N ARG A 178 3.66 9.78 16.98
CA ARG A 178 3.96 10.87 16.05
C ARG A 178 5.42 11.28 16.14
N GLY A 179 5.94 11.88 15.09
CA GLY A 179 7.27 12.49 15.07
C GLY A 179 7.62 13.07 13.70
N GLY A 180 8.85 13.58 13.57
CA GLY A 180 9.30 14.19 12.33
C GLY A 180 9.30 13.20 11.15
N THR A 181 8.92 13.69 9.96
CA THR A 181 8.92 12.88 8.74
C THR A 181 10.35 12.55 8.31
N ALA A 182 10.67 11.25 8.23
CA ALA A 182 11.92 10.82 7.63
C ALA A 182 11.86 11.00 6.11
N PRO A 183 12.96 11.41 5.44
CA PRO A 183 13.00 11.54 3.98
C PRO A 183 12.57 10.27 3.24
N THR A 184 12.90 9.10 3.80
CA THR A 184 12.53 7.78 3.26
C THR A 184 11.03 7.53 3.21
N TYR A 185 10.23 8.16 4.08
CA TYR A 185 8.77 8.05 4.03
C TYR A 185 8.17 8.83 2.85
N LEU A 186 8.86 9.85 2.35
CA LEU A 186 8.43 10.69 1.22
C LEU A 186 8.88 10.15 -0.14
N GLU A 187 9.70 9.10 -0.16
CA GLU A 187 10.11 8.42 -1.38
C GLU A 187 8.90 7.87 -2.14
N ARG A 188 9.14 7.54 -3.42
CA ARG A 188 8.15 6.85 -4.25
C ARG A 188 8.10 5.38 -3.87
N LEU A 189 7.03 4.99 -3.19
CA LEU A 189 6.87 3.67 -2.59
C LEU A 189 5.68 2.91 -3.21
N ASP A 190 5.84 1.60 -3.38
CA ASP A 190 4.71 0.69 -3.65
C ASP A 190 3.94 0.38 -2.35
N LEU A 191 3.00 -0.56 -2.40
CA LEU A 191 2.34 -1.13 -1.22
C LEU A 191 2.42 -2.64 -1.27
N GLN A 192 2.76 -3.24 -0.14
CA GLN A 192 2.93 -4.68 0.02
C GLN A 192 2.30 -5.17 1.31
N LEU A 193 1.67 -6.35 1.22
CA LEU A 193 1.03 -7.05 2.32
C LEU A 193 1.46 -8.49 2.27
N ASP A 194 1.83 -9.07 3.39
CA ASP A 194 2.09 -10.51 3.45
C ASP A 194 1.77 -11.10 4.82
N TYR A 195 1.65 -12.42 4.84
CA TYR A 195 1.63 -13.19 6.06
C TYR A 195 2.76 -14.23 6.06
N ALA A 196 3.93 -13.80 6.53
CA ALA A 196 5.13 -14.63 6.63
C ALA A 196 5.15 -15.50 7.90
N LEU A 197 6.09 -16.46 7.88
CA LEU A 197 6.35 -17.38 8.98
C LEU A 197 7.85 -17.54 9.23
N LYS A 198 8.31 -17.07 10.38
CA LYS A 198 9.64 -17.35 10.93
C LYS A 198 9.62 -18.71 11.63
N ALA A 199 9.55 -19.80 10.87
CA ALA A 199 9.27 -21.15 11.39
C ALA A 199 10.18 -21.62 12.54
N LYS A 200 11.42 -21.12 12.63
CA LYS A 200 12.34 -21.40 13.75
C LYS A 200 11.85 -20.86 15.10
N GLN A 201 10.98 -19.85 15.10
CA GLN A 201 10.38 -19.24 16.28
C GLN A 201 9.03 -19.88 16.64
N GLY A 202 8.64 -20.96 15.97
CA GLY A 202 7.39 -21.68 16.19
C GLY A 202 6.46 -21.61 14.98
N VAL A 203 5.62 -22.63 14.84
CA VAL A 203 4.63 -22.76 13.77
C VAL A 203 3.24 -22.94 14.38
N PRO A 204 2.15 -22.62 13.66
CA PRO A 204 0.79 -22.88 14.13
C PRO A 204 0.60 -24.32 14.59
N LYS A 205 -0.12 -24.51 15.71
CA LYS A 205 -0.50 -25.83 16.22
C LYS A 205 -1.37 -26.56 15.21
N ASP A 206 -1.27 -27.89 15.20
CA ASP A 206 -2.08 -28.79 14.38
C ASP A 206 -2.11 -28.42 12.89
N ASP A 207 -1.04 -27.78 12.41
CA ASP A 207 -0.90 -27.28 11.05
C ASP A 207 -2.02 -26.29 10.63
N ALA A 208 -2.63 -25.61 11.61
CA ALA A 208 -3.74 -24.71 11.38
C ALA A 208 -3.36 -23.56 10.45
N ARG A 209 -4.22 -23.32 9.45
CA ARG A 209 -4.15 -22.14 8.57
C ARG A 209 -4.34 -20.86 9.39
N GLN A 210 -3.59 -19.83 9.05
CA GLN A 210 -3.73 -18.48 9.60
C GLN A 210 -4.06 -17.52 8.45
N ASP A 211 -5.01 -16.61 8.68
CA ASP A 211 -5.49 -15.69 7.66
C ASP A 211 -5.35 -14.24 8.14
N PHE A 212 -4.63 -13.45 7.37
CA PHE A 212 -4.62 -11.99 7.45
C PHE A 212 -5.71 -11.52 6.47
N VAL A 213 -6.83 -11.07 7.02
CA VAL A 213 -8.00 -10.66 6.24
C VAL A 213 -8.00 -9.16 6.07
N VAL A 214 -8.07 -8.70 4.83
CA VAL A 214 -8.12 -7.29 4.44
C VAL A 214 -9.51 -6.98 3.91
N ASP A 215 -10.14 -5.95 4.47
CA ASP A 215 -11.40 -5.39 3.99
C ASP A 215 -11.12 -4.41 2.84
N TRP A 216 -10.32 -3.39 3.11
CA TRP A 216 -9.89 -2.44 2.10
C TRP A 216 -8.53 -1.82 2.42
N VAL A 217 -7.91 -1.29 1.37
CA VAL A 217 -6.73 -0.44 1.42
C VAL A 217 -7.10 0.88 0.74
N GLU A 218 -6.76 1.99 1.37
CA GLU A 218 -6.99 3.33 0.84
C GLU A 218 -5.67 4.11 0.80
N VAL A 219 -5.48 4.85 -0.27
CA VAL A 219 -4.36 5.79 -0.41
C VAL A 219 -4.93 7.17 -0.67
N LEU A 220 -4.57 8.13 0.19
CA LEU A 220 -4.90 9.54 -0.01
C LEU A 220 -3.64 10.32 -0.36
N GLN A 221 -3.77 11.25 -1.30
CA GLN A 221 -2.70 12.15 -1.72
C GLN A 221 -3.16 13.59 -1.51
N LYS A 222 -2.21 14.52 -1.34
CA LYS A 222 -2.52 15.95 -1.33
C LYS A 222 -3.12 16.36 -2.68
N THR A 223 -4.14 17.21 -2.66
CA THR A 223 -4.73 17.80 -3.88
C THR A 223 -3.66 18.43 -4.77
N ALA A 224 -2.72 19.17 -4.20
CA ALA A 224 -1.61 19.78 -4.94
C ALA A 224 -0.73 18.75 -5.68
N ALA A 225 -0.57 17.54 -5.13
CA ALA A 225 0.17 16.46 -5.80
C ALA A 225 -0.65 15.84 -6.95
N VAL A 226 -1.97 15.70 -6.77
CA VAL A 226 -2.88 15.21 -7.83
C VAL A 226 -2.97 16.20 -8.99
N GLU A 227 -2.98 17.50 -8.69
CA GLU A 227 -3.08 18.57 -9.68
C GLU A 227 -1.74 18.96 -10.32
N ALA A 228 -0.63 18.38 -9.85
CA ALA A 228 0.70 18.69 -10.34
C ALA A 228 0.88 18.36 -11.83
N VAL A 229 1.67 19.20 -12.51
CA VAL A 229 2.07 19.02 -13.91
C VAL A 229 3.60 18.98 -13.98
N PRO A 230 4.23 17.85 -13.59
CA PRO A 230 5.69 17.73 -13.66
C PRO A 230 6.15 17.68 -15.12
N SER A 231 7.35 18.19 -15.40
CA SER A 231 8.00 17.96 -16.69
C SER A 231 8.12 16.45 -16.96
N PRO A 232 7.88 15.95 -18.20
CA PRO A 232 7.69 16.70 -19.45
C PRO A 232 6.22 16.93 -19.84
N PHE A 233 5.28 16.84 -18.90
CA PHE A 233 3.90 17.25 -19.15
C PHE A 233 3.85 18.77 -19.31
N THR A 234 3.12 19.24 -20.33
CA THR A 234 2.92 20.67 -20.60
C THR A 234 1.59 21.18 -20.06
N ALA A 235 0.68 20.27 -19.73
CA ALA A 235 -0.59 20.50 -19.05
C ALA A 235 -1.06 19.18 -18.42
N ARG A 236 -2.10 19.21 -17.59
CA ARG A 236 -2.76 17.98 -17.15
C ARG A 236 -3.31 17.21 -18.36
N PRO A 237 -3.25 15.87 -18.37
CA PRO A 237 -3.93 15.07 -19.38
C PRO A 237 -5.44 15.39 -19.43
N THR A 238 -6.07 15.21 -20.60
CA THR A 238 -7.51 15.53 -20.77
C THR A 238 -8.29 14.33 -21.29
N LEU A 239 -9.52 14.18 -20.80
CA LEU A 239 -10.45 13.14 -21.26
C LEU A 239 -11.41 13.71 -22.31
N ALA A 240 -11.66 12.94 -23.36
CA ALA A 240 -12.67 13.24 -24.38
C ALA A 240 -13.36 11.95 -24.83
N GLY A 241 -14.55 12.06 -25.43
CA GLY A 241 -15.33 10.91 -25.90
C GLY A 241 -16.74 10.89 -25.32
N ASP A 242 -17.34 9.72 -25.32
CA ASP A 242 -18.74 9.53 -24.90
C ASP A 242 -18.81 9.07 -23.44
N MET A 243 -19.08 10.02 -22.53
CA MET A 243 -19.12 9.80 -21.08
C MET A 243 -20.43 9.14 -20.62
N LYS A 244 -20.79 8.00 -21.22
CA LYS A 244 -21.93 7.17 -20.84
C LYS A 244 -21.55 5.69 -20.84
N ALA A 245 -22.31 4.85 -20.14
CA ALA A 245 -22.10 3.41 -20.17
C ALA A 245 -22.11 2.86 -21.61
N GLY A 246 -21.10 2.05 -21.95
CA GLY A 246 -20.84 1.54 -23.30
C GLY A 246 -20.10 2.52 -24.22
N GLY A 247 -19.92 3.78 -23.82
CA GLY A 247 -19.15 4.77 -24.54
C GLY A 247 -17.63 4.58 -24.37
N THR A 248 -16.86 5.07 -25.34
CA THR A 248 -15.40 5.06 -25.28
C THR A 248 -14.89 6.46 -24.90
N VAL A 249 -13.98 6.50 -23.94
CA VAL A 249 -13.27 7.70 -23.49
C VAL A 249 -11.80 7.55 -23.83
N THR A 250 -11.18 8.61 -24.33
CA THR A 250 -9.77 8.67 -24.70
C THR A 250 -9.05 9.75 -23.90
N CYS A 251 -7.86 9.43 -23.39
CA CYS A 251 -6.99 10.33 -22.65
C CYS A 251 -5.91 10.92 -23.55
N THR A 252 -5.91 12.25 -23.71
CA THR A 252 -4.82 12.98 -24.36
C THR A 252 -3.76 13.32 -23.31
N PRO A 253 -2.49 12.86 -23.47
CA PRO A 253 -1.51 12.92 -22.39
C PRO A 253 -0.89 14.30 -22.15
N ASN A 254 -0.91 15.21 -23.13
CA ASN A 254 -0.28 16.54 -23.03
C ASN A 254 1.20 16.50 -22.58
N VAL A 255 1.99 15.63 -23.23
CA VAL A 255 3.41 15.38 -22.91
C VAL A 255 4.29 15.65 -24.12
N ARG A 256 5.49 16.22 -23.91
CA ARG A 256 6.43 16.56 -24.99
C ARG A 256 7.64 15.63 -24.99
N GLY A 257 7.98 15.09 -26.16
CA GLY A 257 9.23 14.37 -26.39
C GLY A 257 9.31 12.97 -25.77
N VAL A 258 8.22 12.45 -25.22
CA VAL A 258 8.12 11.09 -24.67
C VAL A 258 6.93 10.39 -25.30
N THR A 259 7.16 9.20 -25.85
CA THR A 259 6.13 8.38 -26.52
C THR A 259 5.78 7.11 -25.77
N ASP A 260 6.70 6.56 -24.96
CA ASP A 260 6.39 5.40 -24.12
C ASP A 260 5.67 5.86 -22.86
N LEU A 261 4.35 5.69 -22.89
CA LEU A 261 3.41 6.11 -21.85
C LEU A 261 2.62 4.90 -21.34
N ARG A 262 2.17 5.01 -20.09
CA ARG A 262 1.20 4.08 -19.49
C ARG A 262 0.01 4.86 -18.95
N TYR A 263 -1.17 4.30 -19.14
CA TYR A 263 -2.46 4.87 -18.78
C TYR A 263 -3.08 3.98 -17.71
N TYR A 264 -3.47 4.59 -16.60
CA TYR A 264 -4.13 3.92 -15.49
C TYR A 264 -5.50 4.56 -15.33
N TRP A 265 -6.55 3.76 -15.52
CA TRP A 265 -7.93 4.22 -15.48
C TRP A 265 -8.55 3.92 -14.12
N PHE A 266 -9.33 4.88 -13.61
CA PHE A 266 -9.96 4.79 -12.30
C PHE A 266 -11.42 5.21 -12.37
N ALA A 267 -12.26 4.59 -11.54
CA ALA A 267 -13.63 5.01 -11.27
C ALA A 267 -13.81 5.25 -9.77
N ASP A 268 -14.17 6.48 -9.38
CA ASP A 268 -14.26 6.92 -7.98
C ASP A 268 -13.03 6.55 -7.13
N GLY A 269 -11.84 6.62 -7.75
CA GLY A 269 -10.56 6.30 -7.11
C GLY A 269 -10.17 4.82 -7.13
N TYR A 270 -11.06 3.91 -7.54
CA TYR A 270 -10.73 2.49 -7.68
C TYR A 270 -10.06 2.19 -9.02
N PRO A 271 -8.93 1.46 -9.06
CA PRO A 271 -8.29 1.05 -10.31
C PRO A 271 -9.22 0.18 -11.15
N LEU A 272 -9.34 0.50 -12.44
CA LEU A 272 -10.11 -0.27 -13.43
C LEU A 272 -9.18 -1.12 -14.31
N THR A 273 -8.19 -0.48 -14.91
CA THR A 273 -7.20 -1.13 -15.78
C THR A 273 -5.95 -0.28 -15.89
N TYR A 274 -4.85 -0.89 -16.31
CA TYR A 274 -3.62 -0.19 -16.66
C TYR A 274 -3.00 -0.79 -17.93
N GLY A 275 -2.36 0.03 -18.75
CA GLY A 275 -1.72 -0.45 -19.98
C GLY A 275 -1.15 0.66 -20.86
N ALA A 276 -0.86 0.32 -22.11
CA ALA A 276 -0.45 1.29 -23.13
C ALA A 276 -1.63 1.98 -23.82
N ASP A 277 -2.85 1.48 -23.63
CA ASP A 277 -4.03 1.97 -24.30
C ASP A 277 -4.53 3.28 -23.69
N ALA A 278 -4.49 4.34 -24.49
CA ALA A 278 -4.99 5.66 -24.12
C ALA A 278 -6.53 5.73 -24.10
N SER A 279 -7.24 4.63 -24.30
CA SER A 279 -8.71 4.59 -24.34
C SER A 279 -9.28 3.54 -23.40
N TYR A 280 -10.46 3.83 -22.86
CA TYR A 280 -11.23 2.95 -22.00
C TYR A 280 -12.69 2.93 -22.43
N THR A 281 -13.28 1.74 -22.48
CA THR A 281 -14.72 1.59 -22.74
C THR A 281 -15.44 1.49 -21.40
N LEU A 282 -16.32 2.45 -21.12
CA LEU A 282 -17.05 2.54 -19.87
C LEU A 282 -17.99 1.35 -19.70
N ALA A 283 -17.83 0.60 -18.63
CA ALA A 283 -18.73 -0.50 -18.29
C ALA A 283 -20.04 0.04 -17.71
N ALA A 284 -21.08 -0.80 -17.66
CA ALA A 284 -22.33 -0.46 -16.99
C ALA A 284 -22.11 -0.12 -15.50
N ALA A 285 -21.14 -0.76 -14.85
CA ALA A 285 -20.76 -0.53 -13.46
C ALA A 285 -20.10 0.84 -13.20
N ASP A 286 -19.76 1.60 -14.26
CA ASP A 286 -19.16 2.94 -14.15
C ASP A 286 -20.20 4.06 -14.19
N ALA A 287 -21.46 3.74 -14.50
CA ALA A 287 -22.54 4.71 -14.57
C ALA A 287 -22.68 5.46 -13.23
N GLY A 288 -22.64 6.79 -13.28
CA GLY A 288 -22.69 7.61 -12.08
C GLY A 288 -21.42 7.56 -11.22
N LYS A 289 -20.29 7.09 -11.74
CA LYS A 289 -18.97 7.25 -11.13
C LYS A 289 -18.17 8.36 -11.79
N THR A 290 -17.12 8.81 -11.13
CA THR A 290 -16.16 9.79 -11.66
C THR A 290 -14.97 9.06 -12.25
N ILE A 291 -14.71 9.28 -13.54
CA ILE A 291 -13.59 8.67 -14.25
C ILE A 291 -12.39 9.60 -14.22
N ARG A 292 -11.22 9.02 -13.95
CA ARG A 292 -9.91 9.68 -14.07
C ARG A 292 -8.95 8.77 -14.83
N CYS A 293 -7.99 9.38 -15.50
CA CYS A 293 -6.80 8.69 -16.01
C CYS A 293 -5.55 9.30 -15.38
N LEU A 294 -4.64 8.45 -14.90
CA LEU A 294 -3.26 8.81 -14.60
C LEU A 294 -2.40 8.41 -15.79
N VAL A 295 -1.64 9.37 -16.34
CA VAL A 295 -0.66 9.10 -17.38
C VAL A 295 0.73 9.08 -16.75
N LYS A 296 1.47 8.00 -16.94
CA LYS A 296 2.86 7.84 -16.51
C LYS A 296 3.79 7.83 -17.72
N ALA A 297 4.77 8.72 -17.74
CA ALA A 297 5.76 8.84 -18.80
C ALA A 297 6.93 7.87 -18.57
N VAL A 298 6.69 6.57 -18.77
CA VAL A 298 7.66 5.51 -18.47
C VAL A 298 8.97 5.60 -19.28
N GLY A 299 8.94 6.26 -20.44
CA GLY A 299 10.12 6.53 -21.25
C GLY A 299 10.97 7.73 -20.79
N ALA A 300 10.59 8.44 -19.72
CA ALA A 300 11.32 9.58 -19.18
C ALA A 300 12.08 9.23 -17.89
N LEU A 301 13.13 10.00 -17.59
CA LEU A 301 13.82 9.94 -16.30
C LEU A 301 12.82 10.16 -15.15
N ASP A 302 12.93 9.37 -14.08
CA ASP A 302 12.06 9.37 -12.90
C ASP A 302 10.57 9.04 -13.16
N MET A 303 10.23 8.70 -14.40
CA MET A 303 8.88 8.29 -14.83
C MET A 303 7.76 9.18 -14.26
N PRO A 304 7.79 10.51 -14.53
CA PRO A 304 6.82 11.45 -14.01
C PRO A 304 5.41 11.07 -14.45
N GLU A 305 4.42 11.51 -13.68
CA GLU A 305 3.03 11.18 -13.89
C GLU A 305 2.13 12.40 -13.67
N ALA A 306 1.00 12.45 -14.35
CA ALA A 306 0.02 13.52 -14.22
C ALA A 306 -1.41 12.97 -14.34
N TRP A 307 -2.33 13.54 -13.56
CA TRP A 307 -3.73 13.14 -13.53
C TRP A 307 -4.60 14.03 -14.42
N THR A 308 -5.57 13.41 -15.08
CA THR A 308 -6.71 14.14 -15.66
C THR A 308 -7.54 14.79 -14.56
N GLU A 309 -8.41 15.71 -14.94
CA GLU A 309 -9.60 16.00 -14.13
C GLU A 309 -10.53 14.79 -14.05
N GLY A 310 -11.38 14.78 -13.02
CA GLY A 310 -12.45 13.81 -12.90
C GLY A 310 -13.65 14.18 -13.77
N VAL A 311 -14.14 13.25 -14.58
CA VAL A 311 -15.34 13.47 -15.40
C VAL A 311 -16.40 12.45 -15.00
N ARG A 312 -17.60 12.93 -14.65
CA ARG A 312 -18.69 12.06 -14.21
C ARG A 312 -19.35 11.36 -15.39
N VAL A 313 -19.50 10.05 -15.30
CA VAL A 313 -20.25 9.25 -16.29
C VAL A 313 -21.73 9.52 -16.10
N ALA A 314 -22.44 9.81 -17.20
CA ALA A 314 -23.88 9.95 -17.19
C ALA A 314 -24.54 8.69 -16.62
N GLY A 315 -25.46 8.86 -15.68
CA GLY A 315 -26.27 7.76 -15.19
C GLY A 315 -27.22 7.23 -16.27
N ALA A 316 -27.74 6.02 -16.10
CA ALA A 316 -28.87 5.57 -16.90
C ALA A 316 -30.03 6.57 -16.74
N ALA A 317 -30.65 6.99 -17.84
CA ALA A 317 -31.91 7.71 -17.77
C ALA A 317 -32.92 6.82 -17.03
N LYS A 318 -33.56 7.38 -16.00
CA LYS A 318 -34.63 6.70 -15.26
C LYS A 318 -35.85 6.46 -16.15
#